data_AF-A0AAV7Q2E6-F1
#
_entry.id   AF-A0AAV7Q2E6-F1
#
_cell.length_a   1.000
_cell.length_b   1.000
_cell.length_c   1.000
_cell.angle_alpha   90.00
_cell.angle_beta   90.00
_cell.angle_gamma   90.00
#
_symmetry.space_group_name_H-M   'P 1'
#
loop_
_entity.id
_entity.type
_entity.pdbx_description
1 polymer ?
#
loop_
_entity_poly.entity_id
_entity_poly.type
_entity_poly.pdbx_seq_one_letter_code
_entity_poly.pdbx_strand_id
1 'polypeptide(L)'
;MEVFWETENRIYLVHLYDNGTEYDDKPDEQYKGRTKMIKKDIARGGVAVSFTNITHSDAGRYMCAFISTTLDAETYAEFELQVAGSSACDLEKERGKLDIDELEYFGAKS
;
A
#
# COMPACT_ATOMS: atom_id res chain seq x y z
N MET A 1 -19.61 -12.39 -3.45
CA MET A 1 -18.80 -11.16 -3.61
C MET A 1 -17.36 -11.58 -3.78
N GLU A 2 -16.78 -11.11 -4.87
CA GLU A 2 -15.39 -11.32 -5.22
C GLU A 2 -14.68 -9.97 -5.21
N VAL A 3 -13.44 -9.96 -4.74
CA VAL A 3 -12.57 -8.78 -4.72
C VAL A 3 -11.22 -9.16 -5.31
N PHE A 4 -10.88 -8.49 -6.40
CA PHE A 4 -9.62 -8.66 -7.10
C PHE A 4 -8.75 -7.45 -6.86
N TRP A 5 -7.49 -7.68 -6.51
CA TRP A 5 -6.44 -6.66 -6.59
C TRP A 5 -5.55 -6.99 -7.76
N GLU A 6 -5.38 -6.03 -8.65
CA GLU A 6 -4.63 -6.19 -9.89
C GLU A 6 -3.69 -5.01 -10.08
N THR A 7 -2.66 -5.16 -10.89
CA THR A 7 -1.87 -4.03 -11.39
C THR A 7 -2.66 -3.22 -12.42
N GLU A 8 -2.26 -1.97 -12.70
CA GLU A 8 -2.98 -1.02 -13.58
C GLU A 8 -3.51 -1.61 -14.89
N ASN A 9 -2.73 -2.49 -15.54
CA ASN A 9 -3.10 -3.09 -16.83
C ASN A 9 -3.79 -4.46 -16.70
N ARG A 10 -4.16 -4.88 -15.48
CA ARG A 10 -4.71 -6.21 -15.17
C ARG A 10 -3.82 -7.37 -15.62
N ILE A 11 -2.52 -7.12 -15.74
CA ILE A 11 -1.53 -8.11 -16.19
C ILE A 11 -1.22 -9.09 -15.06
N TYR A 12 -1.15 -8.58 -13.84
CA TYR A 12 -0.82 -9.38 -12.66
C TYR A 12 -1.93 -9.31 -11.62
N LEU A 13 -2.35 -10.48 -11.16
CA LEU A 13 -3.21 -10.68 -10.00
C LEU A 13 -2.35 -10.58 -8.73
N VAL A 14 -2.70 -9.62 -7.90
CA VAL A 14 -1.98 -9.27 -6.67
C VAL A 14 -2.59 -9.98 -5.46
N HIS A 15 -3.92 -10.06 -5.43
CA HIS A 15 -4.66 -10.74 -4.36
C HIS A 15 -6.08 -11.10 -4.84
N LEU A 16 -6.58 -12.25 -4.40
CA LEU A 16 -7.96 -12.68 -4.65
C LEU A 16 -8.65 -13.04 -3.34
N TYR A 17 -9.83 -12.44 -3.15
CA TYR A 17 -10.79 -12.83 -2.15
C TYR A 17 -12.11 -13.18 -2.81
N ASP A 18 -12.63 -14.38 -2.52
CA ASP A 18 -13.93 -14.84 -3.00
C ASP A 18 -14.74 -15.41 -1.83
N ASN A 19 -15.90 -14.79 -1.57
CA ASN A 19 -16.93 -15.29 -0.67
C ASN A 19 -16.44 -15.75 0.72
N GLY A 20 -15.46 -15.06 1.31
CA GLY A 20 -14.90 -15.38 2.63
C GLY A 20 -13.54 -16.06 2.60
N THR A 21 -13.07 -16.48 1.42
CA THR A 21 -11.85 -17.24 1.24
C THR A 21 -10.79 -16.39 0.53
N GLU A 22 -9.57 -16.38 1.07
CA GLU A 22 -8.38 -15.86 0.38
C GLU A 22 -7.66 -17.02 -0.30
N TYR A 23 -7.11 -16.78 -1.49
CA TYR A 23 -6.41 -17.80 -2.26
C TYR A 23 -4.93 -17.45 -2.35
N ASP A 24 -4.08 -18.26 -1.72
CA ASP A 24 -2.64 -18.03 -1.69
C ASP A 24 -1.93 -18.47 -2.99
N ASP A 25 -2.56 -19.35 -3.77
CA ASP A 25 -2.02 -19.96 -4.99
C ASP A 25 -2.38 -19.21 -6.28
N LYS A 26 -3.38 -18.33 -6.21
CA LYS A 26 -3.91 -17.57 -7.36
C LYS A 26 -3.09 -16.34 -7.76
N PRO A 27 -2.59 -15.51 -6.82
CA PRO A 27 -1.76 -14.36 -7.18
C PRO A 27 -0.56 -14.76 -8.03
N ASP A 28 -0.05 -13.83 -8.83
CA ASP A 28 1.20 -14.04 -9.56
C ASP A 28 2.38 -14.24 -8.61
N GLU A 29 3.39 -15.00 -9.06
CA GLU A 29 4.53 -15.46 -8.25
C GLU A 29 5.20 -14.35 -7.43
N GLN A 30 5.30 -13.13 -7.96
CA GLN A 30 5.91 -11.99 -7.27
C GLN A 30 5.08 -11.44 -6.08
N TYR A 31 3.81 -11.81 -5.97
CA TYR A 31 2.88 -11.39 -4.93
C TYR A 31 2.45 -12.52 -3.98
N LYS A 32 2.64 -13.79 -4.39
CA LYS A 32 2.31 -14.96 -3.56
C LYS A 32 2.93 -14.89 -2.17
N GLY A 33 2.11 -15.11 -1.15
CA GLY A 33 2.52 -15.07 0.26
C GLY A 33 2.94 -13.70 0.78
N ARG A 34 2.91 -12.65 -0.06
CA ARG A 34 3.27 -11.29 0.33
C ARG A 34 2.07 -10.41 0.62
N THR A 35 0.87 -10.79 0.15
CA THR A 35 -0.34 -9.98 0.27
C THR A 35 -1.36 -10.59 1.23
N LYS A 36 -2.10 -9.74 1.95
CA LYS A 36 -3.27 -10.13 2.76
C LYS A 36 -4.37 -9.10 2.67
N MET A 37 -5.61 -9.55 2.64
CA MET A 37 -6.77 -8.65 2.64
C MET A 37 -7.19 -8.23 4.06
N ILE A 38 -7.31 -6.93 4.27
CA ILE A 38 -7.89 -6.33 5.47
C ILE A 38 -9.40 -6.18 5.25
N LYS A 39 -10.18 -6.93 6.05
CA LYS A 39 -11.62 -7.13 5.86
C LYS A 39 -12.50 -6.45 6.92
N LYS A 40 -11.93 -5.54 7.72
CA LYS A 40 -12.59 -4.96 8.90
C LYS A 40 -13.93 -4.30 8.57
N ASP A 41 -14.01 -3.62 7.42
CA ASP A 41 -15.19 -2.83 7.01
C ASP A 41 -15.85 -3.37 5.72
N ILE A 42 -15.62 -4.65 5.39
CA ILE A 42 -16.05 -5.25 4.12
C ILE A 42 -17.57 -5.19 3.94
N ALA A 43 -18.34 -5.32 5.02
CA ALA A 43 -19.80 -5.21 5.01
C ALA A 43 -20.30 -3.80 4.62
N ARG A 44 -19.45 -2.78 4.76
CA ARG A 44 -19.72 -1.39 4.36
C ARG A 44 -19.00 -1.02 3.05
N GLY A 45 -18.39 -2.00 2.37
CA GLY A 45 -17.60 -1.81 1.15
C GLY A 45 -16.15 -1.37 1.38
N GLY A 46 -15.68 -1.31 2.63
CA GLY A 46 -14.30 -0.92 2.95
C GLY A 46 -13.37 -2.13 2.95
N VAL A 47 -12.40 -2.14 2.03
CA VAL A 47 -11.34 -3.17 1.97
C VAL A 47 -9.99 -2.54 1.71
N ALA A 48 -8.93 -3.22 2.13
CA ALA A 48 -7.56 -2.84 1.78
C ALA A 48 -6.71 -4.10 1.58
N VAL A 49 -5.65 -3.99 0.78
CA VAL A 49 -4.62 -5.03 0.69
C VAL A 49 -3.36 -4.56 1.42
N SER A 50 -2.77 -5.44 2.21
CA SER A 50 -1.51 -5.21 2.89
C SER A 50 -0.41 -6.02 2.21
N PHE A 51 0.75 -5.40 2.00
CA PHE A 51 1.94 -6.04 1.46
C PHE A 51 2.94 -6.29 2.60
N THR A 52 3.65 -7.40 2.52
CA THR A 52 4.79 -7.73 3.37
C THR A 52 6.08 -7.74 2.55
N ASN A 53 7.17 -7.32 3.19
CA ASN A 53 8.48 -7.14 2.54
C ASN A 53 8.41 -6.29 1.27
N ILE A 54 7.79 -5.10 1.36
CA ILE A 54 7.62 -4.20 0.22
C ILE A 54 8.98 -3.76 -0.35
N THR A 55 9.07 -3.68 -1.67
CA THR A 55 10.26 -3.24 -2.41
C THR A 55 9.89 -2.14 -3.40
N HIS A 56 10.89 -1.45 -3.95
CA HIS A 56 10.67 -0.42 -4.96
C HIS A 56 9.94 -0.94 -6.22
N SER A 57 10.05 -2.23 -6.54
CA SER A 57 9.34 -2.83 -7.69
C SER A 57 7.84 -2.99 -7.44
N ASP A 58 7.39 -2.93 -6.19
CA ASP A 58 5.96 -2.96 -5.88
C ASP A 58 5.31 -1.57 -6.08
N ALA A 59 6.09 -0.50 -6.25
CA ALA A 59 5.55 0.82 -6.54
C ALA A 59 4.82 0.85 -7.88
N GLY A 60 3.72 1.59 -7.96
CA GLY A 60 2.94 1.74 -9.19
C GLY A 60 1.44 1.79 -8.94
N ARG A 61 0.67 1.74 -10.03
CA ARG A 61 -0.78 1.80 -10.00
C ARG A 61 -1.39 0.40 -9.89
N TYR A 62 -2.39 0.31 -9.04
CA TYR A 62 -3.17 -0.87 -8.73
C TYR A 62 -4.65 -0.57 -8.93
N MET A 63 -5.41 -1.61 -9.23
CA MET A 63 -6.84 -1.55 -9.38
C MET A 63 -7.48 -2.59 -8.44
N CYS A 64 -8.50 -2.17 -7.72
CA CYS A 64 -9.38 -3.04 -6.95
C CYS A 64 -10.69 -3.20 -7.72
N ALA A 65 -11.09 -4.42 -8.04
CA ALA A 65 -12.38 -4.73 -8.63
C ALA A 65 -13.27 -5.45 -7.61
N PHE A 66 -14.50 -4.96 -7.45
CA PHE A 66 -15.53 -5.59 -6.65
C PHE A 66 -16.60 -6.14 -7.58
N ILE A 67 -16.83 -7.46 -7.51
CA ILE A 67 -17.81 -8.15 -8.35
C ILE A 67 -18.87 -8.78 -7.44
N SER A 68 -20.12 -8.48 -7.75
CA SER A 68 -21.28 -9.04 -7.07
C SER A 68 -22.19 -9.74 -8.07
N THR A 69 -22.00 -11.05 -8.21
CA THR A 69 -22.84 -11.92 -9.06
C THR A 69 -24.31 -11.93 -8.66
N THR A 70 -24.64 -11.68 -7.39
CA THR A 70 -26.03 -11.62 -6.93
C THR A 70 -26.75 -10.33 -7.33
N LEU A 71 -26.01 -9.28 -7.65
CA LEU A 71 -26.55 -7.97 -8.02
C LEU A 71 -26.25 -7.62 -9.48
N ASP A 72 -25.59 -8.52 -10.22
CA ASP A 72 -25.03 -8.27 -11.55
C ASP A 72 -24.31 -6.92 -11.64
N ALA A 73 -23.49 -6.63 -10.62
CA ALA A 73 -22.86 -5.33 -10.44
C ALA A 73 -21.35 -5.46 -10.27
N GLU A 74 -20.63 -4.51 -10.87
CA GLU A 74 -19.18 -4.40 -10.79
C GLU A 74 -18.79 -2.96 -10.43
N THR A 75 -17.71 -2.82 -9.65
CA THR A 75 -17.15 -1.51 -9.27
C THR A 75 -15.65 -1.59 -9.22
N TYR A 76 -15.00 -0.51 -9.63
CA TYR A 76 -13.55 -0.42 -9.74
C TYR A 76 -13.03 0.79 -8.97
N ALA A 77 -11.86 0.64 -8.35
CA ALA A 77 -11.13 1.73 -7.72
C ALA A 77 -9.64 1.63 -8.04
N GLU A 78 -9.01 2.75 -8.34
CA GLU A 78 -7.58 2.82 -8.64
C GLU A 78 -6.80 3.43 -7.49
N PHE A 79 -5.58 2.93 -7.28
CA PHE A 79 -4.68 3.36 -6.22
C PHE A 79 -3.25 3.43 -6.73
N GLU A 80 -2.49 4.43 -6.29
CA GLU A 80 -1.05 4.51 -6.56
C GLU A 80 -0.28 4.19 -5.27
N LEU A 81 0.56 3.15 -5.33
CA LEU A 81 1.45 2.75 -4.26
C LEU A 81 2.81 3.40 -4.47
N GLN A 82 3.20 4.27 -3.54
CA GLN A 82 4.53 4.89 -3.51
C GLN A 82 5.39 4.19 -2.47
N VAL A 83 6.59 3.75 -2.87
CA VAL A 83 7.54 3.07 -2.00
C VAL A 83 8.78 3.93 -1.84
N ALA A 84 8.93 4.53 -0.66
CA ALA A 84 10.13 5.26 -0.30
C ALA A 84 11.20 4.30 0.21
N GLY A 85 12.44 4.52 -0.22
CA GLY A 85 13.62 3.85 0.30
C GLY A 85 14.30 4.78 1.29
N SER A 86 14.62 4.30 2.48
CA SER A 86 15.54 5.01 3.37
C SER A 86 16.95 4.59 2.97
N SER A 87 17.63 5.40 2.15
CA SER A 87 19.08 5.29 2.11
C SER A 87 19.63 5.91 3.40
N ALA A 88 20.72 5.38 3.96
CA ALA A 88 21.36 5.99 5.14
C ALA A 88 21.75 7.47 4.90
N CYS A 89 21.90 7.89 3.63
CA CYS A 89 22.14 9.27 3.23
C CYS A 89 20.95 10.21 3.50
N ASP A 90 19.72 9.71 3.59
CA ASP A 90 18.52 10.54 3.81
C ASP A 90 18.43 11.03 5.27
N LEU A 91 18.96 10.25 6.22
CA LEU A 91 19.00 10.61 7.64
C LEU A 91 20.03 11.70 7.96
N GLU A 92 21.11 11.81 7.17
CA GLU A 92 22.09 12.89 7.34
C GLU A 92 21.54 14.26 6.90
N LYS A 93 20.59 14.26 5.96
CA LYS A 93 19.94 15.48 5.46
C LYS A 93 19.02 16.16 6.48
N GLU A 94 18.43 15.39 7.39
CA GLU A 94 17.65 15.95 8.50
C GLU A 94 18.53 16.39 9.69
N ARG A 95 19.63 15.67 9.98
CA ARG A 95 20.59 16.09 11.02
C ARG A 95 21.32 17.39 10.70
N GLY A 96 21.47 17.74 9.42
CA GLY A 96 22.09 18.99 8.98
C GLY A 96 21.16 20.22 8.96
N LYS A 97 19.90 20.08 9.42
CA LYS A 97 18.87 21.14 9.35
C LYS A 97 18.56 21.82 10.69
N LEU A 98 19.39 21.59 11.71
CA LEU A 98 19.37 22.40 12.93
C LEU A 98 20.04 23.75 12.61
N ASP A 99 19.22 24.77 12.32
CA ASP A 99 19.67 26.16 12.24
C ASP A 99 20.37 26.53 13.57
N ILE A 100 21.65 26.86 13.48
CA ILE A 100 22.50 27.23 14.63
C ILE A 100 22.20 28.68 15.08
N ASP A 101 21.25 29.36 14.45
CA ASP A 101 20.86 30.74 14.79
C ASP A 101 19.96 30.85 16.04
N GLU A 102 19.54 29.72 16.67
CA GLU A 102 18.76 29.74 17.93
C GLU A 102 19.62 29.57 19.21
N LEU A 103 20.96 29.62 19.10
CA LEU A 103 21.84 29.52 20.28
C LEU A 103 22.42 30.86 20.77
N GLU A 104 22.09 32.00 20.15
CA GLU A 104 22.47 33.32 20.68
C GLU A 104 21.43 33.95 21.65
N TYR A 105 20.40 33.21 22.08
CA TYR A 105 19.42 33.76 23.03
C TYR A 105 19.73 33.48 24.52
N PHE A 106 20.73 32.66 24.85
CA PHE A 106 21.01 32.27 26.26
C PHE A 106 22.43 32.58 26.74
N GLY A 107 22.98 33.75 26.39
CA GLY A 107 24.34 34.07 26.85
C GLY A 107 24.77 35.53 26.82
N ALA A 108 24.03 36.46 27.43
CA ALA A 108 24.63 37.66 28.04
C ALA A 108 23.60 38.48 28.85
N LYS A 109 23.73 38.48 30.18
CA LYS A 109 23.63 39.71 30.99
C LYS A 109 24.25 39.49 32.38
N SER A 110 25.35 40.23 32.56
CA SER A 110 25.99 40.76 33.78
C SER A 110 25.91 39.96 35.08
#